data_AF-A0A7R9LBR0-F1
#
_entry.id   AF-A0A7R9LBR0-F1
#
_cell.length_a   1.000
_cell.length_b   1.000
_cell.length_c   1.000
_cell.angle_alpha   90.00
_cell.angle_beta   90.00
_cell.angle_gamma   90.00
#
_symmetry.space_group_name_H-M   'P 1'
#
loop_
_entity.id
_entity.type
_entity.pdbx_description
1 polymer ?
#
loop_
_entity_poly.entity_id
_entity_poly.type
_entity_poly.pdbx_seq_one_letter_code
_entity_poly.pdbx_strand_id
1 'polypeptide(L)'
;MPDEISSIEANLFNDNCKLFVPTFECLPQTLHRVLTIARKRGVKTLVNGAPPFSTPPPKEMYPLFDVFCLNETEATITTGVDVKTIEDGKKSCRVLLERGCGSVILTMGDNGALYMDSSVDFHVPVQQKVTPVDTTVCNSY
;
A
#
# COMPACT_ATOMS: atom_id res chain seq x y z
N MET A 1 10.22 3.93 17.68
CA MET A 1 9.88 2.61 18.29
C MET A 1 8.41 2.60 18.73
N PRO A 2 7.74 1.43 18.88
CA PRO A 2 6.32 1.38 19.29
C PRO A 2 6.02 2.10 20.62
N ASP A 3 6.96 2.07 21.56
CA ASP A 3 6.82 2.75 22.85
C ASP A 3 6.86 4.29 22.71
N GLU A 4 7.66 4.81 21.77
CA GLU A 4 7.70 6.24 21.44
C GLU A 4 6.41 6.69 20.77
N ILE A 5 5.78 5.86 19.93
CA ILE A 5 4.48 6.17 19.33
C ILE A 5 3.40 6.29 20.42
N SER A 6 3.49 5.48 21.47
CA SER A 6 2.53 5.50 22.57
C SER A 6 2.61 6.80 23.38
N SER A 7 3.81 7.38 23.54
CA SER A 7 3.97 8.64 24.27
C SER A 7 3.48 9.87 23.49
N ILE A 8 3.44 9.79 22.16
CA ILE A 8 2.94 10.87 21.28
C ILE A 8 1.56 10.59 20.69
N GLU A 9 0.91 9.49 21.05
CA GLU A 9 -0.37 9.04 20.45
C GLU A 9 -1.41 10.16 20.43
N ALA A 10 -1.51 10.93 21.51
CA ALA A 10 -2.42 12.07 21.67
C ALA A 10 -2.26 13.12 20.54
N ASN A 11 -1.04 13.32 20.04
CA ASN A 11 -0.68 14.40 19.12
C ASN A 11 -0.23 13.88 17.73
N LEU A 12 -0.22 12.56 17.52
CA LEU A 12 0.31 11.94 16.30
C LEU A 12 -0.42 12.39 15.04
N PHE A 13 -1.74 12.59 15.14
CA PHE A 13 -2.58 13.15 14.09
C PHE A 13 -3.33 14.35 14.65
N ASN A 14 -3.15 15.53 14.07
CA ASN A 14 -4.00 16.67 14.39
C ASN A 14 -5.40 16.50 13.76
N ASP A 15 -6.38 17.30 14.20
CA ASP A 15 -7.78 17.20 13.75
C ASP A 15 -7.99 17.44 12.24
N ASN A 16 -7.01 18.09 11.60
CA ASN A 16 -7.01 18.40 10.17
C ASN A 16 -6.39 17.28 9.31
N CYS A 17 -5.71 16.30 9.91
CA CYS A 17 -5.14 15.18 9.18
C CYS A 17 -6.25 14.28 8.65
N LYS A 18 -6.35 14.16 7.32
CA LYS A 18 -7.37 13.31 6.65
C LYS A 18 -6.80 12.03 6.06
N LEU A 19 -5.52 12.04 5.70
CA LEU A 19 -4.84 10.94 5.06
C LEU A 19 -3.45 10.77 5.66
N PHE A 20 -3.11 9.54 6.00
CA PHE A 20 -1.79 9.11 6.40
C PHE A 20 -1.19 8.21 5.32
N VAL A 21 0.03 8.53 4.88
CA VAL A 21 0.69 7.88 3.73
C VAL A 21 2.04 7.26 4.15
N PRO A 22 2.05 6.09 4.81
CA PRO A 22 3.29 5.42 5.20
C PRO A 22 3.88 4.53 4.10
N THR A 23 5.19 4.29 4.22
CA THR A 23 5.95 3.25 3.50
C THR A 23 6.25 2.05 4.43
N PHE A 24 6.93 1.02 3.91
CA PHE A 24 7.42 -0.14 4.67
C PHE A 24 8.87 0.03 5.16
N GLU A 25 9.39 1.25 5.26
CA GLU A 25 10.76 1.53 5.73
C GLU A 25 10.90 1.59 7.27
N CYS A 26 9.80 1.45 8.00
CA CYS A 26 9.79 1.42 9.46
C CYS A 26 9.54 0.01 10.00
N LEU A 27 9.79 -0.22 11.30
CA LEU A 27 9.52 -1.52 11.91
C LEU A 27 8.03 -1.90 11.76
N PRO A 28 7.68 -3.13 11.33
CA PRO A 28 6.29 -3.54 11.11
C PRO A 28 5.38 -3.30 12.33
N GLN A 29 5.90 -3.51 13.54
CA GLN A 29 5.18 -3.26 14.78
C GLN A 29 4.88 -1.77 15.02
N THR A 30 5.80 -0.89 14.62
CA THR A 30 5.61 0.56 14.69
C THR A 30 4.55 0.98 13.70
N LEU A 31 4.62 0.50 12.44
CA LEU A 31 3.61 0.76 11.42
C LEU A 31 2.23 0.30 11.87
N HIS A 32 2.11 -0.93 12.36
CA HIS A 32 0.86 -1.49 12.88
C HIS A 32 0.25 -0.60 13.97
N ARG A 33 1.07 -0.13 14.92
CA ARG A 33 0.59 0.77 16.00
C ARG A 33 0.06 2.08 15.44
N VAL A 34 0.80 2.73 14.56
CA VAL A 34 0.39 4.03 13.97
C VAL A 34 -0.89 3.88 13.15
N LEU A 35 -1.00 2.83 12.35
CA LEU A 35 -2.20 2.54 11.57
C LEU A 35 -3.42 2.29 12.47
N THR A 36 -3.23 1.60 13.59
CA THR A 36 -4.30 1.37 14.59
C THR A 36 -4.78 2.70 15.18
N ILE A 37 -3.87 3.63 15.46
CA ILE A 37 -4.21 4.97 15.95
C ILE A 37 -4.95 5.76 14.87
N ALA A 38 -4.46 5.73 13.62
CA ALA A 38 -5.09 6.41 12.49
C ALA A 38 -6.57 6.00 12.35
N ARG A 39 -6.83 4.69 12.41
CA ARG A 39 -8.19 4.14 12.43
C ARG A 39 -9.05 4.69 13.56
N LYS A 40 -8.56 4.65 14.79
CA LYS A 40 -9.32 5.12 15.97
C LYS A 40 -9.70 6.61 15.84
N ARG A 41 -8.88 7.39 15.13
CA ARG A 41 -9.11 8.81 14.86
C ARG A 41 -9.87 9.08 13.57
N GLY A 42 -10.27 8.05 12.82
CA GLY A 42 -10.96 8.21 11.54
C GLY A 42 -10.08 8.79 10.42
N VAL A 43 -8.75 8.74 10.57
CA VAL A 43 -7.80 9.14 9.53
C VAL A 43 -7.68 8.00 8.52
N LYS A 44 -7.82 8.31 7.22
CA LYS A 44 -7.67 7.33 6.14
C LYS A 44 -6.21 6.95 5.92
N THR A 45 -5.94 5.73 5.46
CA THR A 45 -4.58 5.23 5.21
C THR A 45 -4.36 4.87 3.74
N LEU A 46 -3.32 5.44 3.13
CA LEU A 46 -2.79 4.99 1.85
C LEU A 46 -1.40 4.43 2.10
N VAL A 47 -1.30 3.12 2.19
CA VAL A 47 -0.03 2.46 2.50
C VAL A 47 0.68 2.12 1.20
N ASN A 48 1.92 2.58 1.03
CA ASN A 48 2.78 2.14 -0.05
C ASN A 48 3.63 0.97 0.45
N GLY A 49 3.49 -0.22 -0.14
CA GLY A 49 4.14 -1.46 0.32
C GLY A 49 5.62 -1.59 -0.06
N ALA A 50 6.29 -0.46 -0.24
CA ALA A 50 7.67 -0.36 -0.69
C ALA A 50 8.60 0.14 0.44
N PRO A 51 9.84 -0.35 0.52
CA PRO A 51 10.27 -1.65 0.01
C PRO A 51 9.58 -2.78 0.81
N PRO A 52 9.42 -3.99 0.26
CA PRO A 52 8.77 -5.07 0.99
C PRO A 52 9.55 -5.40 2.25
N PHE A 53 8.84 -5.61 3.36
CA PHE A 53 9.44 -6.10 4.60
C PHE A 53 10.17 -7.43 4.36
N SER A 54 11.24 -7.68 5.13
CA SER A 54 11.95 -8.97 5.11
C SER A 54 11.05 -10.15 5.50
N THR A 55 9.97 -9.88 6.24
CA THR A 55 8.91 -10.85 6.56
C THR A 55 7.55 -10.27 6.20
N PRO A 56 6.59 -11.09 5.73
CA PRO A 56 5.26 -10.59 5.38
C PRO A 56 4.58 -9.87 6.55
N PRO A 57 3.80 -8.80 6.27
CA PRO A 57 2.94 -8.18 7.26
C PRO A 57 2.04 -9.19 8.00
N PRO A 58 1.81 -9.00 9.30
CA PRO A 58 0.77 -9.74 10.03
C PRO A 58 -0.59 -9.58 9.33
N LYS A 59 -1.41 -10.64 9.33
CA LYS A 59 -2.69 -10.66 8.59
C LYS A 59 -3.67 -9.58 9.08
N GLU A 60 -3.63 -9.28 10.36
CA GLU A 60 -4.43 -8.23 11.00
C GLU A 60 -4.08 -6.81 10.52
N MET A 61 -2.94 -6.64 9.84
CA MET A 61 -2.52 -5.34 9.32
C MET A 61 -3.19 -4.99 7.99
N TYR A 62 -3.56 -5.96 7.15
CA TYR A 62 -4.20 -5.67 5.85
C TYR A 62 -5.55 -4.95 5.98
N PRO A 63 -6.43 -5.31 6.94
CA PRO A 63 -7.62 -4.52 7.22
C PRO A 63 -7.32 -3.08 7.59
N LEU A 64 -6.09 -2.73 7.99
CA LEU A 64 -5.63 -1.37 8.30
C LEU A 64 -5.33 -0.48 7.09
N PHE A 65 -5.36 -1.04 5.87
CA PHE A 65 -5.04 -0.34 4.65
C PHE A 65 -6.33 0.07 3.91
N ASP A 66 -6.74 1.33 4.00
CA ASP A 66 -7.89 1.82 3.21
C ASP A 66 -7.57 1.77 1.70
N VAL A 67 -6.34 2.12 1.35
CA VAL A 67 -5.75 1.96 0.01
C VAL A 67 -4.38 1.31 0.18
N PHE A 68 -4.12 0.21 -0.51
CA PHE A 68 -2.80 -0.42 -0.55
C PHE A 68 -2.19 -0.25 -1.95
N CYS A 69 -1.04 0.43 -2.02
CA CYS A 69 -0.34 0.74 -3.26
C CYS A 69 0.93 -0.11 -3.35
N LEU A 70 1.13 -0.76 -4.50
CA LEU A 70 2.25 -1.66 -4.79
C LEU A 70 2.65 -1.54 -6.26
N ASN A 71 3.90 -1.86 -6.59
CA ASN A 71 4.31 -2.23 -7.95
C ASN A 71 4.22 -3.76 -8.19
N GLU A 72 4.54 -4.23 -9.39
CA GLU A 72 4.46 -5.65 -9.75
C GLU A 72 5.34 -6.54 -8.87
N THR A 73 6.54 -6.06 -8.52
CA THR A 73 7.52 -6.81 -7.73
C THR A 73 7.03 -6.98 -6.29
N GLU A 74 6.55 -5.91 -5.68
CA GLU A 74 6.03 -5.91 -4.30
C GLU A 74 4.73 -6.72 -4.21
N ALA A 75 3.85 -6.60 -5.21
CA ALA A 75 2.64 -7.40 -5.29
C ALA A 75 2.95 -8.90 -5.42
N THR A 76 3.96 -9.25 -6.22
CA THR A 76 4.44 -10.63 -6.35
C THR A 76 4.95 -11.17 -5.02
N ILE A 77 5.81 -10.42 -4.33
CA ILE A 77 6.36 -10.80 -3.02
C ILE A 77 5.25 -10.94 -1.98
N THR A 78 4.29 -10.02 -1.98
CA THR A 78 3.21 -9.98 -0.98
C THR A 78 2.18 -11.09 -1.20
N THR A 79 1.79 -11.33 -2.45
CA THR A 79 0.67 -12.23 -2.78
C THR A 79 1.11 -13.64 -3.18
N GLY A 80 2.35 -13.81 -3.62
CA GLY A 80 2.84 -15.04 -4.23
C GLY A 80 2.36 -15.24 -5.68
N VAL A 81 1.61 -14.29 -6.24
CA VAL A 81 1.18 -14.29 -7.65
C VAL A 81 2.26 -13.64 -8.50
N ASP A 82 2.80 -14.35 -9.48
CA ASP A 82 3.78 -13.79 -10.44
C ASP A 82 3.10 -12.79 -11.38
N VAL A 83 3.26 -11.49 -11.10
CA VAL A 83 2.57 -10.41 -11.82
C VAL A 83 3.33 -10.06 -13.11
N LYS A 84 2.87 -10.63 -14.24
CA LYS A 84 3.45 -10.37 -15.58
C LYS A 84 2.48 -9.75 -16.57
N THR A 85 1.18 -9.90 -16.32
CA THR A 85 0.12 -9.42 -17.20
C THR A 85 -0.93 -8.66 -16.39
N ILE A 86 -1.79 -7.90 -17.08
CA ILE A 86 -2.93 -7.22 -16.45
C ILE A 86 -3.81 -8.20 -15.67
N GLU A 87 -4.04 -9.41 -16.20
CA GLU A 87 -4.86 -10.41 -15.52
C GLU A 87 -4.18 -10.96 -14.27
N ASP A 88 -2.85 -11.12 -14.27
CA ASP A 88 -2.11 -11.51 -13.07
C ASP A 88 -2.14 -10.39 -12.01
N GLY A 89 -2.05 -9.14 -12.45
CA GLY A 89 -2.25 -7.97 -11.59
C GLY A 89 -3.63 -7.98 -10.93
N LYS A 90 -4.69 -8.24 -11.71
CA LYS A 90 -6.05 -8.39 -11.18
C LYS A 90 -6.18 -9.54 -10.18
N LYS A 91 -5.55 -10.69 -10.43
CA LYS A 91 -5.50 -11.81 -9.46
C LYS A 91 -4.81 -11.37 -8.17
N SER A 92 -3.69 -10.67 -8.27
CA SER A 92 -2.96 -10.15 -7.10
C SER A 92 -3.80 -9.16 -6.29
N CYS A 93 -4.49 -8.22 -6.95
CA CYS A 93 -5.42 -7.30 -6.29
C CYS A 93 -6.54 -8.05 -5.55
N ARG A 94 -7.14 -9.09 -6.15
CA ARG A 94 -8.16 -9.92 -5.50
C ARG A 94 -7.65 -10.57 -4.22
N VAL A 95 -6.45 -11.15 -4.23
CA VAL A 95 -5.83 -11.74 -3.02
C VAL A 95 -5.67 -10.70 -1.91
N LEU A 96 -5.31 -9.46 -2.23
CA LEU A 96 -5.13 -8.40 -1.24
C LEU A 96 -6.46 -7.89 -0.67
N LEU A 97 -7.51 -7.81 -1.48
CA LEU A 97 -8.86 -7.51 -1.02
C LEU A 97 -9.40 -8.64 -0.12
N GLU A 98 -9.16 -9.90 -0.47
CA GLU A 98 -9.51 -11.06 0.37
C GLU A 98 -8.79 -11.05 1.73
N ARG A 99 -7.59 -10.45 1.80
CA ARG A 99 -6.88 -10.22 3.07
C ARG A 99 -7.45 -9.06 3.89
N GLY A 100 -8.36 -8.28 3.32
CA GLY A 100 -9.10 -7.23 4.00
C GLY A 100 -8.71 -5.80 3.64
N CYS A 101 -7.85 -5.57 2.64
CA CYS A 101 -7.57 -4.21 2.15
C CYS A 101 -8.87 -3.56 1.64
N GLY A 102 -9.04 -2.26 1.87
CA GLY A 102 -10.22 -1.53 1.38
C GLY A 102 -10.23 -1.39 -0.15
N SER A 103 -9.08 -1.02 -0.71
CA SER A 103 -8.83 -0.94 -2.15
C SER A 103 -7.35 -1.15 -2.45
N VAL A 104 -7.03 -1.48 -3.69
CA VAL A 104 -5.67 -1.76 -4.15
C VAL A 104 -5.36 -0.92 -5.38
N ILE A 105 -4.21 -0.26 -5.37
CA ILE A 105 -3.59 0.35 -6.55
C ILE A 105 -2.35 -0.49 -6.89
N LEU A 106 -2.29 -1.03 -8.09
CA LEU A 106 -1.14 -1.77 -8.58
C LEU A 106 -0.54 -1.03 -9.77
N THR A 107 0.64 -0.43 -9.60
CA THR A 107 1.38 0.19 -10.70
C THR A 107 2.06 -0.91 -11.51
N MET A 108 2.08 -0.73 -12.84
CA MET A 108 2.52 -1.73 -13.80
C MET A 108 3.44 -1.15 -14.89
N GLY A 109 4.30 -0.20 -14.52
CA GLY A 109 5.25 0.46 -15.44
C GLY A 109 4.59 0.96 -16.73
N ASP A 110 5.10 0.49 -17.88
CA ASP A 110 4.58 0.80 -19.24
C ASP A 110 3.10 0.41 -19.42
N ASN A 111 2.59 -0.55 -18.64
CA ASN A 111 1.20 -0.94 -18.68
C ASN A 111 0.28 0.01 -17.89
N GLY A 112 0.81 0.97 -17.12
CA GLY A 112 0.01 1.94 -16.38
C GLY A 112 -0.34 1.46 -14.98
N ALA A 113 -1.61 1.47 -14.59
CA ALA A 113 -2.01 1.05 -13.23
C ALA A 113 -3.38 0.36 -13.21
N LEU A 114 -3.56 -0.54 -12.25
CA LEU A 114 -4.84 -1.15 -11.90
C LEU A 114 -5.38 -0.54 -10.61
N TYR A 115 -6.68 -0.33 -10.57
CA TYR A 115 -7.42 -0.06 -9.34
C TYR A 115 -8.47 -1.14 -9.13
N MET A 116 -8.60 -1.63 -7.90
CA MET A 116 -9.65 -2.56 -7.52
C MET A 116 -10.13 -2.31 -6.09
N ASP A 117 -11.45 -2.29 -5.91
CA ASP A 117 -12.09 -2.33 -4.60
C ASP A 117 -13.24 -3.36 -4.62
N SER A 118 -14.11 -3.35 -3.61
CA SER A 118 -15.27 -4.25 -3.51
C SER A 118 -16.33 -4.09 -4.62
N SER A 119 -16.34 -2.96 -5.32
CA SER A 119 -17.38 -2.54 -6.26
C SER A 119 -16.89 -2.38 -7.69
N VAL A 120 -15.64 -1.94 -7.88
CA VAL A 120 -15.08 -1.62 -9.19
C VAL A 120 -13.69 -2.24 -9.40
N ASP A 121 -13.41 -2.52 -10.66
CA ASP A 121 -12.15 -2.99 -11.22
C ASP A 121 -11.95 -2.16 -12.49
N PHE A 122 -10.82 -1.44 -12.59
CA PHE A 122 -10.44 -0.84 -13.86
C PHE A 122 -8.93 -0.73 -14.05
N HIS A 123 -8.54 -0.69 -15.31
CA HIS A 123 -7.17 -0.52 -15.77
C HIS A 123 -7.02 0.85 -16.43
N VAL A 124 -5.99 1.60 -16.04
CA VAL A 124 -5.62 2.88 -16.63
C VAL A 124 -4.31 2.69 -17.38
N PRO A 125 -4.32 2.60 -18.73
CA PRO A 125 -3.09 2.49 -19.51
C PRO A 125 -2.32 3.81 -19.51
N VAL A 126 -1.00 3.74 -19.70
CA VAL A 126 -0.19 4.94 -19.93
C VAL A 126 -0.62 5.59 -21.25
N GLN A 127 -1.03 6.86 -21.21
CA GLN A 127 -1.50 7.58 -22.40
C GLN A 127 -0.38 8.02 -23.35
N GLN A 128 0.83 8.25 -22.83
CA GLN A 128 2.00 8.62 -23.61
C GLN A 128 3.24 7.92 -23.07
N LYS A 129 3.94 7.18 -23.93
CA LYS A 129 5.17 6.50 -23.56
C LYS A 129 6.24 7.56 -23.29
N VAL A 130 6.53 7.78 -22.01
CA VAL A 130 7.60 8.67 -21.58
C VAL A 130 8.89 7.87 -21.47
N THR A 131 9.98 8.36 -22.07
CA THR A 131 11.30 7.79 -21.84
C THR A 131 11.71 8.18 -20.42
N PRO A 132 11.87 7.22 -19.49
CA PRO A 132 12.28 7.54 -18.13
C PRO A 132 13.67 8.17 -18.17
N VAL A 133 13.81 9.38 -17.65
CA VAL A 133 15.11 10.05 -17.50
C VAL A 133 15.81 9.56 -16.23
N ASP A 134 15.03 9.22 -15.20
CA ASP A 134 15.44 8.68 -13.91
C ASP A 134 14.25 7.90 -13.30
N THR A 135 14.44 6.66 -12.87
CA THR A 135 13.40 5.84 -12.19
C THR A 135 13.60 5.75 -10.68
N THR A 136 14.68 6.33 -10.15
CA THR A 136 15.20 6.09 -8.79
C THR A 136 14.42 6.81 -7.68
N VAL A 137 13.40 7.61 -8.02
CA VAL A 137 12.45 8.23 -7.05
C VAL A 137 11.08 7.53 -7.07
N CYS A 138 10.88 6.54 -7.95
CA CYS A 138 9.64 5.76 -8.01
C CYS A 138 9.57 4.65 -6.93
N ASN A 139 10.72 4.29 -6.35
CA ASN A 139 10.84 3.53 -5.10
C ASN A 139 11.65 4.40 -4.13
N SER A 140 11.04 4.88 -3.04
CA SER A 140 11.76 5.62 -2.00
C SER A 140 12.61 4.65 -1.15
N TYR A 141 13.67 5.20 -0.53
CA TYR A 141 14.86 4.51 0.00
C TYR A 141 14.74 3.98 1.44
#